data_AF-A0A0Q5J819-F1
#
_entry.id   AF-A0A0Q5J819-F1
#
_cell.length_a   1.000
_cell.length_b   1.000
_cell.length_c   1.000
_cell.angle_alpha   90.00
_cell.angle_beta   90.00
_cell.angle_gamma   90.00
#
_symmetry.space_group_name_H-M   'P 1'
#
loop_
_entity.id
_entity.type
_entity.pdbx_description
1 polymer ?
#
loop_
_entity_poly.entity_id
_entity_poly.type
_entity_poly.pdbx_seq_one_letter_code
_entity_poly.pdbx_strand_id
1 'polypeptide(L)'
;MALVPHTPQAVAESLCVALDPLMTLHGFAAGQPGCSTSTVGVVYCSEHGDFRRRFPALAPDIGYPDDGACTDLNVHIDLDNPARLREVQLDGHGLEELARDAQRDDLQEHIGRLYAVPLGEAIPLLNEVMTAILSTASEASPSERDGPPSPS
;
A
#
# COMPACT_ATOMS: atom_id res chain seq x y z
N MET A 1 -26.79 -18.34 0.79
CA MET A 1 -26.56 -16.92 1.10
C MET A 1 -26.60 -16.16 -0.22
N ALA A 2 -27.56 -15.24 -0.40
CA ALA A 2 -27.61 -14.40 -1.57
C ALA A 2 -26.50 -13.34 -1.47
N LEU A 3 -25.69 -13.21 -2.52
CA LEU A 3 -24.71 -12.14 -2.66
C LEU A 3 -25.48 -10.82 -2.69
N VAL A 4 -25.29 -9.96 -1.68
CA VAL A 4 -25.75 -8.58 -1.74
C VAL A 4 -25.00 -7.95 -2.92
N PRO A 5 -25.69 -7.40 -3.95
CA PRO A 5 -25.01 -6.68 -5.01
C PRO A 5 -24.42 -5.41 -4.39
N HIS A 6 -23.15 -5.44 -4.03
CA HIS A 6 -22.43 -4.25 -3.63
C HIS A 6 -22.25 -3.39 -4.88
N THR A 7 -22.77 -2.16 -4.86
CA THR A 7 -22.46 -1.18 -5.91
C THR A 7 -20.95 -0.97 -5.97
N PRO A 8 -20.38 -0.55 -7.13
CA PRO A 8 -18.96 -0.19 -7.21
C PRO A 8 -18.52 0.72 -6.05
N GLN A 9 -19.35 1.71 -5.72
CA GLN A 9 -19.15 2.61 -4.60
C GLN A 9 -19.07 1.89 -3.24
N ALA A 10 -20.00 0.96 -2.95
CA ALA A 10 -19.98 0.22 -1.69
C ALA A 10 -18.75 -0.71 -1.57
N VAL A 11 -18.24 -1.24 -2.69
CA VAL A 11 -16.99 -2.00 -2.72
C VAL A 11 -15.81 -1.09 -2.36
N ALA A 12 -15.74 0.10 -2.96
CA ALA A 12 -14.69 1.09 -2.68
C ALA A 12 -14.70 1.51 -1.20
N GLU A 13 -15.87 1.84 -0.66
CA GLU A 13 -16.03 2.21 0.75
C GLU A 13 -15.64 1.08 1.70
N SER A 14 -15.98 -0.16 1.37
CA SER A 14 -15.58 -1.33 2.18
C SER A 14 -14.06 -1.52 2.19
N LEU A 15 -13.40 -1.23 1.08
CA LEU A 15 -11.94 -1.26 0.99
C LEU A 15 -11.31 -0.15 1.84
N CYS A 16 -11.83 1.08 1.77
CA CYS A 16 -11.39 2.18 2.64
C CYS A 16 -11.53 1.80 4.11
N VAL A 17 -12.70 1.31 4.54
CA VAL A 17 -12.93 0.88 5.93
C VAL A 17 -11.91 -0.17 6.39
N ALA A 18 -11.52 -1.09 5.51
CA ALA A 18 -10.57 -2.14 5.84
C ALA A 18 -9.12 -1.66 5.92
N LEU A 19 -8.69 -0.76 5.04
CA LEU A 19 -7.29 -0.37 4.89
C LEU A 19 -6.94 0.98 5.54
N ASP A 20 -7.89 1.91 5.69
CA ASP A 20 -7.67 3.23 6.28
C ASP A 20 -6.95 3.16 7.64
N PRO A 21 -7.28 2.24 8.58
CA PRO A 21 -6.56 2.15 9.85
C PRO A 21 -5.05 1.86 9.68
N LEU A 22 -4.69 0.97 8.74
CA LEU A 22 -3.28 0.67 8.44
C LEU A 22 -2.62 1.86 7.74
N MET A 23 -3.27 2.39 6.71
CA MET A 23 -2.69 3.43 5.86
C MET A 23 -2.45 4.73 6.65
N THR A 24 -3.40 5.12 7.49
CA THR A 24 -3.25 6.30 8.36
C THR A 24 -2.22 6.11 9.46
N LEU A 25 -2.08 4.90 10.02
CA LEU A 25 -0.99 4.58 10.95
C LEU A 25 0.38 4.80 10.31
N HIS A 26 0.50 4.49 9.02
CA HIS A 26 1.71 4.70 8.21
C HIS A 26 1.71 6.03 7.46
N GLY A 27 1.01 7.05 7.97
CA GLY A 27 1.14 8.45 7.51
C GLY A 27 0.59 8.75 6.12
N PHE A 28 -0.30 7.90 5.59
CA PHE A 28 -1.13 8.24 4.44
C PHE A 28 -2.42 8.94 4.91
N ALA A 29 -3.01 9.75 4.04
CA ALA A 29 -4.38 10.21 4.18
C ALA A 29 -5.37 9.04 4.00
N ALA A 30 -6.61 9.23 4.49
CA ALA A 30 -7.70 8.27 4.26
C ALA A 30 -7.93 8.04 2.76
N GLY A 31 -8.36 6.82 2.40
CA GLY A 31 -8.51 6.40 1.02
C GLY A 31 -9.53 7.24 0.26
N GLN A 32 -9.18 7.64 -0.96
CA GLN A 32 -10.06 8.36 -1.87
C GLN A 32 -10.65 7.37 -2.88
N PRO A 33 -11.94 7.01 -2.74
CA PRO A 33 -12.56 6.05 -3.64
C PRO A 33 -12.86 6.69 -5.00
N GLY A 34 -12.55 5.96 -6.06
CA GLY A 34 -12.97 6.23 -7.44
C GLY A 34 -13.57 4.97 -8.05
N CYS A 35 -14.69 5.08 -8.77
CA CYS A 35 -15.31 3.92 -9.37
C CYS A 35 -15.85 4.19 -10.78
N SER A 36 -15.83 3.14 -11.59
CA SER A 36 -16.52 3.06 -12.87
C SER A 36 -17.59 1.98 -12.82
N THR A 37 -18.19 1.65 -13.96
CA THR A 37 -19.18 0.56 -14.07
C THR A 37 -18.57 -0.83 -13.89
N SER A 38 -17.26 -0.99 -14.12
CA SER A 38 -16.59 -2.30 -14.13
C SER A 38 -15.34 -2.36 -13.25
N THR A 39 -14.90 -1.23 -12.71
CA THR A 39 -13.68 -1.16 -11.89
C THR A 39 -13.87 -0.25 -10.69
N VAL A 40 -13.12 -0.54 -9.63
CA VAL A 40 -12.97 0.31 -8.45
C VAL A 40 -11.48 0.60 -8.27
N GLY A 41 -11.16 1.84 -7.91
CA GLY A 41 -9.84 2.27 -7.48
C GLY A 41 -9.95 2.97 -6.12
N VAL A 42 -8.97 2.77 -5.25
CA VAL A 42 -8.79 3.59 -4.05
C VAL A 42 -7.37 4.11 -4.05
N VAL A 43 -7.22 5.42 -3.85
CA VAL A 43 -5.91 6.08 -3.79
C VAL A 43 -5.64 6.52 -2.36
N TYR A 44 -4.46 6.20 -1.85
CA TYR A 44 -3.94 6.68 -0.58
C TYR A 44 -2.74 7.58 -0.84
N CYS A 45 -2.78 8.77 -0.25
CA CYS A 45 -1.80 9.81 -0.51
C CYS A 45 -0.93 10.07 0.72
N SER A 46 0.40 10.08 0.59
CA SER A 46 1.31 10.58 1.62
C SER A 46 2.20 11.70 1.05
N GLU A 47 2.55 12.68 1.88
CA GLU A 47 3.49 13.73 1.45
C GLU A 47 4.82 13.08 1.07
N HIS A 48 5.31 13.39 -0.13
CA HIS A 48 6.43 12.68 -0.73
C HIS A 48 7.70 12.69 0.15
N GLY A 49 8.06 13.88 0.66
CA GLY A 49 9.23 14.04 1.53
C GLY A 49 9.11 13.30 2.86
N ASP A 50 7.91 13.27 3.44
CA ASP A 50 7.66 12.52 4.67
C ASP A 50 7.67 11.01 4.44
N PHE A 51 7.03 10.53 3.37
CA PHE A 51 7.01 9.12 3.01
C PHE A 51 8.43 8.57 2.83
N ARG A 52 9.25 9.26 2.02
CA ARG A 52 10.64 8.86 1.77
C ARG A 52 11.47 8.82 3.06
N ARG A 53 11.29 9.80 3.95
CA ARG A 53 11.99 9.82 5.24
C ARG A 53 11.64 8.62 6.10
N ARG A 54 10.40 8.14 6.04
CA ARG A 54 9.92 7.00 6.83
C ARG A 54 10.22 5.66 6.18
N PHE A 55 10.20 5.58 4.84
CA PHE A 55 10.38 4.34 4.08
C PHE A 55 11.41 4.51 2.96
N PRO A 56 12.69 4.77 3.27
CA PRO A 56 13.70 5.07 2.26
C PRO A 56 13.92 3.93 1.27
N ALA A 57 13.69 2.68 1.68
CA ALA A 57 13.79 1.51 0.82
C ALA A 57 12.69 1.43 -0.24
N LEU A 58 11.50 1.99 0.02
CA LEU A 58 10.34 1.95 -0.88
C LEU A 58 10.27 3.15 -1.83
N ALA A 59 11.22 4.07 -1.74
CA ALA A 59 11.29 5.29 -2.54
C ALA A 59 12.70 5.54 -3.11
N PRO A 60 13.36 4.55 -3.74
CA PRO A 60 14.76 4.65 -4.15
C PRO A 60 14.99 5.65 -5.29
N ASP A 61 14.03 5.76 -6.22
CA ASP A 61 14.19 6.50 -7.47
C ASP A 61 13.72 7.96 -7.41
N ILE A 62 13.16 8.41 -6.29
CA ILE A 62 12.72 9.81 -6.20
C ILE A 62 13.90 10.72 -5.86
N GLY A 63 14.31 11.54 -6.83
CA GLY A 63 15.56 12.30 -6.77
C GLY A 63 15.54 13.65 -6.04
N TYR A 64 14.37 14.25 -5.77
CA TYR A 64 14.29 15.63 -5.26
C TYR A 64 13.11 15.83 -4.30
N PRO A 65 13.22 16.77 -3.33
CA PRO A 65 12.08 17.25 -2.58
C PRO A 65 11.16 18.02 -3.54
N ASP A 66 10.16 17.34 -4.06
CA ASP A 66 9.03 17.98 -4.72
C ASP A 66 7.97 18.23 -3.64
N ASP A 67 8.02 19.42 -3.02
CA ASP A 67 7.17 19.83 -1.91
C ASP A 67 5.66 19.84 -2.26
N GLY A 68 5.30 19.64 -3.53
CA GLY A 68 3.92 19.48 -3.99
C GLY A 68 3.54 18.06 -4.42
N ALA A 69 4.51 17.15 -4.56
CA ALA A 69 4.24 15.78 -4.98
C ALA A 69 3.69 14.94 -3.81
N CYS A 70 2.90 13.95 -4.19
CA CYS A 70 2.38 12.95 -3.28
C CYS A 70 2.94 11.59 -3.70
N THR A 71 3.30 10.75 -2.74
CA THR A 71 3.45 9.32 -2.97
C THR A 71 2.08 8.66 -2.85
N ASP A 72 1.66 7.97 -3.90
CA ASP A 72 0.35 7.35 -3.99
C ASP A 72 0.41 5.82 -3.96
N LEU A 73 -0.40 5.22 -3.08
CA LEU A 73 -0.76 3.81 -3.15
C LEU A 73 -2.11 3.68 -3.85
N ASN A 74 -2.12 3.07 -5.02
CA ASN A 74 -3.32 2.75 -5.78
C ASN A 74 -3.71 1.28 -5.55
N VAL A 75 -4.98 1.05 -5.21
CA VAL A 75 -5.57 -0.28 -5.10
C VAL A 75 -6.70 -0.39 -6.11
N HIS A 76 -6.56 -1.29 -7.09
CA HIS A 76 -7.56 -1.47 -8.14
C HIS A 76 -8.22 -2.84 -8.06
N ILE A 77 -9.52 -2.86 -8.32
CA ILE A 77 -10.40 -4.02 -8.24
C ILE A 77 -11.17 -4.13 -9.57
N ASP A 78 -11.21 -5.34 -10.12
CA ASP A 78 -12.13 -5.69 -11.19
C ASP A 78 -13.43 -6.23 -10.59
N LEU A 79 -14.57 -5.73 -11.07
CA LEU A 79 -15.91 -6.07 -10.57
C LEU A 79 -16.55 -7.23 -11.31
N ASP A 80 -15.74 -8.13 -11.87
CA ASP A 80 -16.21 -9.40 -12.43
C ASP A 80 -16.89 -10.26 -11.35
N ASN A 81 -17.48 -11.41 -11.72
CA ASN A 81 -18.09 -12.32 -10.75
C ASN A 81 -17.22 -13.57 -10.56
N PRO A 82 -16.48 -13.71 -9.43
CA PRO A 82 -16.44 -12.81 -8.27
C PRO A 82 -15.49 -11.61 -8.47
N ALA A 83 -15.72 -10.53 -7.71
CA ALA A 83 -14.85 -9.35 -7.75
C ALA A 83 -13.47 -9.71 -7.19
N ARG A 84 -12.40 -9.13 -7.75
CA ARG A 84 -11.02 -9.50 -7.43
C ARG A 84 -10.11 -8.29 -7.39
N LEU A 85 -9.06 -8.39 -6.57
CA LEU A 85 -7.96 -7.46 -6.64
C LEU A 85 -7.28 -7.62 -8.00
N ARG A 86 -7.08 -6.51 -8.70
CA ARG A 86 -6.40 -6.47 -10.00
C ARG A 86 -4.94 -6.08 -9.83
N GLU A 87 -4.69 -5.00 -9.12
CA GLU A 87 -3.35 -4.45 -8.93
C GLU A 87 -3.28 -3.60 -7.66
N VAL A 88 -2.08 -3.55 -7.07
CA VAL A 88 -1.74 -2.64 -5.99
C VAL A 88 -0.36 -2.09 -6.30
N GLN A 89 -0.24 -0.76 -6.37
CA GLN A 89 0.97 -0.08 -6.78
C GLN A 89 1.26 1.11 -5.88
N LEU A 90 2.51 1.27 -5.47
CA LEU A 90 3.01 2.46 -4.79
C LEU A 90 3.92 3.22 -5.75
N ASP A 91 3.54 4.43 -6.16
CA ASP A 91 4.27 5.23 -7.16
C ASP A 91 4.64 4.42 -8.44
N GLY A 92 3.75 3.50 -8.84
CA GLY A 92 3.94 2.62 -10.00
C GLY A 92 4.69 1.30 -9.72
N HIS A 93 5.25 1.10 -8.52
CA HIS A 93 5.91 -0.14 -8.13
C HIS A 93 4.89 -1.13 -7.54
N GLY A 94 4.83 -2.35 -8.09
CA GLY A 94 3.91 -3.40 -7.64
C GLY A 94 4.34 -4.08 -6.34
N LEU A 95 3.41 -4.81 -5.69
CA LEU A 95 3.69 -5.48 -4.40
C LEU A 95 4.91 -6.41 -4.41
N GLU A 96 5.16 -7.14 -5.51
CA GLU A 96 6.32 -8.05 -5.61
C GLU A 96 7.65 -7.31 -5.56
N GLU A 97 7.69 -6.09 -6.11
CA GLU A 97 8.85 -5.22 -6.08
C GLU A 97 9.00 -4.56 -4.71
N LEU A 98 7.92 -4.00 -4.17
CA LEU A 98 7.92 -3.42 -2.83
C LEU A 98 8.32 -4.44 -1.75
N ALA A 99 7.90 -5.70 -1.88
CA ALA A 99 8.31 -6.77 -0.98
C ALA A 99 9.82 -7.06 -1.08
N ARG A 100 10.39 -7.06 -2.29
CA ARG A 100 11.84 -7.22 -2.48
C ARG A 100 12.61 -6.05 -1.86
N ASP A 101 12.16 -4.83 -2.08
CA ASP A 101 12.78 -3.62 -1.55
C ASP A 101 12.69 -3.56 -0.01
N ALA A 102 11.58 -4.04 0.56
CA ALA A 102 11.43 -4.24 2.00
C ALA A 102 12.16 -5.48 2.55
N GLN A 103 12.89 -6.23 1.73
CA GLN A 103 13.58 -7.48 2.11
C GLN A 103 12.64 -8.58 2.65
N ARG A 104 11.45 -8.70 2.06
CA ARG A 104 10.36 -9.61 2.41
C ARG A 104 9.99 -10.56 1.27
N ASP A 105 11.00 -11.24 0.72
CA ASP A 105 10.82 -12.29 -0.30
C ASP A 105 9.93 -13.45 0.16
N ASP A 106 9.72 -13.61 1.47
CA ASP A 106 8.78 -14.58 2.05
C ASP A 106 7.31 -14.30 1.70
N LEU A 107 6.99 -13.06 1.27
CA LEU A 107 5.63 -12.65 0.94
C LEU A 107 5.20 -13.02 -0.49
N GLN A 108 6.09 -13.48 -1.35
CA GLN A 108 5.79 -13.69 -2.78
C GLN A 108 4.62 -14.67 -3.00
N GLU A 109 4.54 -15.75 -2.21
CA GLU A 109 3.41 -16.69 -2.28
C GLU A 109 2.09 -16.02 -1.84
N HIS A 110 2.13 -15.19 -0.80
CA HIS A 110 0.95 -14.46 -0.32
C HIS A 110 0.48 -13.44 -1.35
N ILE A 111 1.40 -12.73 -2.00
CA ILE A 111 1.12 -11.77 -3.07
C ILE A 111 0.46 -12.47 -4.26
N GLY A 112 1.01 -13.60 -4.71
CA GLY A 112 0.40 -14.38 -5.79
C GLY A 112 -1.03 -14.85 -5.47
N ARG A 113 -1.30 -15.20 -4.20
CA ARG A 113 -2.64 -15.58 -3.76
C ARG A 113 -3.63 -14.42 -3.76
N LEU A 114 -3.20 -13.18 -3.49
CA LEU A 114 -4.08 -11.99 -3.47
C LEU A 114 -4.91 -11.85 -4.75
N TYR A 115 -4.25 -11.99 -5.89
CA TYR A 115 -4.86 -11.81 -7.21
C TYR A 115 -5.69 -13.02 -7.65
N ALA A 116 -5.49 -14.19 -7.01
CA ALA A 116 -6.14 -15.44 -7.37
C ALA A 116 -7.45 -15.71 -6.61
N VAL A 117 -7.74 -14.99 -5.51
CA VAL A 117 -8.90 -15.21 -4.64
C VAL A 117 -9.97 -14.11 -4.79
N PRO A 118 -11.24 -14.37 -4.41
CA PRO A 118 -12.28 -13.34 -4.35
C PRO A 118 -11.89 -12.19 -3.42
N LEU A 119 -12.38 -10.98 -3.70
CA LEU A 119 -12.02 -9.76 -2.97
C LEU A 119 -12.21 -9.87 -1.45
N GLY A 120 -13.29 -10.50 -0.99
CA GLY A 120 -13.53 -10.69 0.44
C GLY A 120 -12.44 -11.49 1.17
N GLU A 121 -11.77 -12.40 0.46
CA GLU A 121 -10.63 -13.16 0.97
C GLU A 121 -9.31 -12.42 0.73
N ALA A 122 -9.21 -11.63 -0.34
CA ALA A 122 -8.02 -10.85 -0.68
C ALA A 122 -7.78 -9.70 0.30
N ILE A 123 -8.82 -9.04 0.82
CA ILE A 123 -8.66 -7.85 1.69
C ILE A 123 -7.87 -8.14 2.98
N PRO A 124 -8.18 -9.18 3.78
CA PRO A 124 -7.37 -9.51 4.95
C PRO A 124 -5.91 -9.83 4.60
N LEU A 125 -5.68 -10.59 3.53
CA LEU A 125 -4.34 -10.92 3.05
C LEU A 125 -3.58 -9.65 2.60
N LEU A 126 -4.27 -8.71 1.96
CA LEU A 126 -3.66 -7.45 1.52
C LEU A 126 -3.22 -6.64 2.72
N ASN A 127 -4.04 -6.58 3.78
CA ASN A 127 -3.69 -5.91 5.02
C ASN A 127 -2.44 -6.55 5.68
N GLU A 128 -2.35 -7.89 5.70
CA GLU A 128 -1.18 -8.62 6.20
C GLU A 128 0.09 -8.30 5.39
N VAL A 129 0.02 -8.37 4.05
CA VAL A 129 1.14 -8.07 3.16
C VAL A 129 1.60 -6.62 3.31
N MET A 130 0.67 -5.66 3.30
CA MET A 130 1.01 -4.24 3.44
C MET A 130 1.59 -3.91 4.81
N THR A 131 1.05 -4.50 5.88
CA THR A 131 1.61 -4.36 7.24
C THR A 131 3.06 -4.85 7.28
N ALA A 132 3.32 -6.01 6.68
CA ALA A 132 4.64 -6.61 6.64
C ALA A 132 5.65 -5.76 5.85
N ILE A 133 5.26 -5.23 4.69
CA ILE A 133 6.10 -4.36 3.85
C ILE A 133 6.41 -3.04 4.58
N LEU A 134 5.38 -2.34 5.07
CA LEU A 134 5.54 -1.00 5.66
C LEU A 134 6.27 -1.04 7.00
N SER A 135 6.06 -2.08 7.82
CA SER A 135 6.72 -2.20 9.12
C SER A 135 8.23 -2.42 8.96
N THR A 136 8.65 -3.35 8.09
CA THR A 136 10.08 -3.61 7.85
C THR A 136 10.77 -2.44 7.17
N ALA A 137 10.12 -1.79 6.20
CA ALA A 137 10.68 -0.62 5.53
C ALA A 137 10.92 0.57 6.48
N SER A 138 10.12 0.70 7.55
CA SER A 138 10.30 1.74 8.56
C SER A 138 11.50 1.50 9.48
N GLU A 139 11.81 0.23 9.77
CA GLU A 139 12.90 -0.15 10.68
C GLU A 139 14.28 -0.09 10.02
N ALA A 140 14.34 -0.19 8.69
CA ALA A 140 15.59 -0.14 7.92
C ALA A 140 16.29 1.23 7.91
N SER A 141 15.72 2.26 8.57
CA SER A 141 16.39 3.55 8.74
C SER A 141 17.61 3.41 9.66
N PRO A 142 18.85 3.66 9.17
CA PRO A 142 20.02 3.64 10.03
C PRO A 142 19.88 4.74 11.07
N SER A 143 19.80 4.35 12.35
CA SER A 143 19.87 5.30 13.46
C SER A 143 21.21 6.03 13.39
N GLU A 144 21.22 7.28 12.91
CA GLU A 144 22.31 8.23 13.10
C GLU A 144 22.50 8.50 14.60
N ARG A 145 23.21 7.60 15.29
CA ARG A 145 23.72 7.83 16.64
C ARG A 145 25.10 7.16 16.80
N ASP A 146 26.05 7.66 16.04
CA ASP A 146 27.47 7.63 16.45
C ASP A 146 28.14 8.90 15.91
N GLY A 147 27.78 10.03 16.52
CA GLY A 147 28.65 11.20 16.43
C GLY A 147 29.95 10.89 17.16
N PRO A 148 31.13 11.13 16.56
CA PRO A 148 32.40 10.83 17.21
C PRO A 148 32.51 11.61 18.53
N PRO A 149 33.16 11.06 19.57
CA PRO A 149 33.37 11.78 20.81
C PRO A 149 34.16 13.07 20.52
N SER A 150 33.63 14.19 20.99
CA SER A 150 34.31 15.48 20.93
C SER A 150 35.74 15.35 21.48
N PRO A 151 36.78 15.77 20.73
CA PRO A 151 38.10 15.90 21.31
C PRO A 151 38.08 17.01 22.37
N SER A 152 38.90 16.77 23.39
CA SER A 152 38.95 17.42 24.71
C SER A 152 39.09 18.94 24.72
#